data_AF-U9VW32-F1
#
_entry.id   AF-U9VW32-F1
#
_cell.length_a   1.000
_cell.length_b   1.000
_cell.length_c   1.000
_cell.angle_alpha   90.00
_cell.angle_beta   90.00
_cell.angle_gamma   90.00
#
_symmetry.space_group_name_H-M   'P 1'
#
loop_
_entity.id
_entity.type
_entity.pdbx_description
1 polymer ?
#
loop_
_entity_poly.entity_id
_entity_poly.type
_entity_poly.pdbx_seq_one_letter_code
_entity_poly.pdbx_strand_id
1 'polypeptide(L)'
;MSTLFDTRLVALNSQHCLQSQDMLKICDLASAEGMAEDIENYSFDNFLGMVVHMLITTQSQHTREQLALQLTKFGSAAVSPLVKLLCRLQTQSNIHSLAQESLNKIELNPLIIGLSQLLDDEIDNTLRSMAIQQLIRLIEERDQSVLLVLPKLVSQKTWQILKLQLLAQIPYPSFNTGYCDRNLSPQPDNILHQEPQPHDSETHNQESLNDLCRTQ
;
A
#
# COMPACT_ATOMS: atom_id res chain seq x y z
N MET A 1 -22.94 -23.81 10.63
CA MET A 1 -22.24 -23.02 11.66
C MET A 1 -20.78 -23.48 11.88
N SER A 2 -20.06 -23.90 10.83
CA SER A 2 -18.71 -24.52 10.99
C SER A 2 -17.52 -23.66 10.53
N THR A 3 -17.76 -22.48 9.95
CA THR A 3 -16.68 -21.64 9.38
C THR A 3 -15.92 -20.78 10.41
N LEU A 4 -16.48 -20.63 11.62
CA LEU A 4 -15.93 -19.80 12.69
C LEU A 4 -14.78 -20.50 13.43
N PHE A 5 -14.76 -21.84 13.44
CA PHE A 5 -13.68 -22.62 14.05
C PHE A 5 -12.47 -22.74 13.12
N ASP A 6 -12.68 -22.87 11.81
CA ASP A 6 -11.59 -22.95 10.82
C ASP A 6 -10.77 -21.66 10.77
N THR A 7 -11.42 -20.50 10.84
CA THR A 7 -10.72 -19.20 10.81
C THR A 7 -9.88 -18.96 12.07
N ARG A 8 -10.37 -19.37 13.24
CA ARG A 8 -9.64 -19.23 14.50
C ARG A 8 -8.47 -20.22 14.60
N LEU A 9 -8.63 -21.43 14.05
CA LEU A 9 -7.58 -22.44 13.97
C LEU A 9 -6.47 -22.05 12.96
N VAL A 10 -6.85 -21.49 11.80
CA VAL A 10 -5.90 -20.92 10.84
C VAL A 10 -5.18 -19.70 11.42
N ALA A 11 -5.87 -18.84 12.18
CA ALA A 11 -5.26 -17.70 12.85
C ALA A 11 -4.29 -18.13 13.98
N LEU A 12 -4.59 -19.18 14.74
CA LEU A 12 -3.70 -19.72 15.78
C LEU A 12 -2.45 -20.39 15.18
N ASN A 13 -2.60 -21.15 14.09
CA ASN A 13 -1.47 -21.79 13.42
C ASN A 13 -0.66 -20.84 12.50
N SER A 14 -1.10 -19.61 12.29
CA SER A 14 -0.43 -18.62 11.42
C SER A 14 0.35 -17.54 12.20
N GLN A 15 0.44 -17.63 13.53
CA GLN A 15 1.06 -16.57 14.33
C GLN A 15 2.57 -16.54 14.20
N HIS A 16 3.25 -17.69 14.26
CA HIS A 16 4.68 -17.83 13.95
C HIS A 16 5.04 -19.31 13.70
N CYS A 17 6.02 -19.54 12.82
CA CYS A 17 6.64 -20.85 12.60
C CYS A 17 8.01 -20.95 13.28
N LEU A 18 8.29 -20.05 14.22
CA LEU A 18 9.55 -19.94 14.94
C LEU A 18 9.77 -21.20 15.81
N GLN A 19 10.79 -21.97 15.49
CA GLN A 19 11.18 -23.15 16.26
C GLN A 19 12.28 -22.83 17.27
N SER A 20 12.51 -23.72 18.24
CA SER A 20 13.61 -23.57 19.21
C SER A 20 14.96 -23.41 18.53
N GLN A 21 15.20 -24.12 17.42
CA GLN A 21 16.44 -23.99 16.65
C GLN A 21 16.59 -22.61 16.00
N ASP A 22 15.49 -21.99 15.55
CA ASP A 22 15.53 -20.64 14.98
C ASP A 22 15.83 -19.60 16.07
N MET A 23 15.24 -19.76 17.26
CA MET A 23 15.56 -18.93 18.42
C MET A 23 17.03 -19.05 18.81
N LEU A 24 17.58 -20.27 18.86
CA LEU A 24 19.00 -20.48 19.17
C LEU A 24 19.92 -19.80 18.15
N LYS A 25 19.63 -19.91 16.85
CA LYS A 25 20.39 -19.20 15.80
C LYS A 25 20.36 -17.68 16.01
N ILE A 26 19.21 -17.13 16.36
CA ILE A 26 19.09 -15.69 16.66
C ILE A 26 19.91 -15.33 17.90
N CYS A 27 19.90 -16.16 18.94
CA CYS A 27 20.70 -15.94 20.16
C CYS A 27 22.20 -16.00 19.87
N ASP A 28 22.65 -16.92 19.01
CA ASP A 28 24.04 -17.02 18.58
C ASP A 28 24.48 -15.74 17.85
N LEU A 29 23.63 -15.24 16.95
CA LEU A 29 23.86 -13.96 16.26
C LEU A 29 23.87 -12.79 17.25
N ALA A 30 22.95 -12.76 18.21
CA ALA A 30 22.89 -11.71 19.23
C ALA A 30 24.13 -11.70 20.11
N SER A 31 24.61 -12.89 20.49
CA SER A 31 25.84 -13.07 21.28
C SER A 31 27.07 -12.58 20.52
N ALA A 32 27.16 -12.87 19.22
CA ALA A 32 28.26 -12.39 18.38
C ALA A 32 28.29 -10.85 18.24
N GLU A 33 27.13 -10.20 18.33
CA GLU A 33 26.99 -8.74 18.27
C GLU A 33 27.04 -8.07 19.66
N GLY A 34 27.22 -8.84 20.74
CA GLY A 34 27.27 -8.31 22.12
C GLY A 34 25.91 -7.93 22.72
N MET A 35 24.82 -8.45 22.18
CA MET A 35 23.43 -8.14 22.55
C MET A 35 22.75 -9.27 23.36
N ALA A 36 23.52 -10.17 23.96
CA ALA A 36 23.01 -11.39 24.58
C ALA A 36 22.52 -11.27 26.03
N GLU A 37 22.56 -10.08 26.63
CA GLU A 37 22.15 -9.93 28.03
C GLU A 37 20.63 -10.16 28.17
N ASP A 38 20.29 -11.10 29.06
CA ASP A 38 18.93 -11.42 29.52
C ASP A 38 17.91 -11.87 28.45
N ILE A 39 18.36 -12.46 27.33
CA ILE A 39 17.44 -13.01 26.30
C ILE A 39 16.45 -14.03 26.89
N GLU A 40 16.85 -14.78 27.93
CA GLU A 40 16.02 -15.79 28.61
C GLU A 40 14.75 -15.22 29.24
N ASN A 41 14.72 -13.90 29.51
CA ASN A 41 13.59 -13.22 30.13
C ASN A 41 12.70 -12.47 29.11
N TYR A 42 13.00 -12.57 27.81
CA TYR A 42 12.28 -11.81 26.81
C TYR A 42 10.90 -12.43 26.54
N SER A 43 9.87 -11.58 26.58
CA SER A 43 8.59 -11.94 25.95
C SER A 43 8.79 -12.07 24.44
N PHE A 44 7.86 -12.74 23.75
CA PHE A 44 7.91 -12.87 22.29
C PHE A 44 8.03 -11.51 21.57
N ASP A 45 7.27 -10.51 22.03
CA ASP A 45 7.32 -9.16 21.45
C ASP A 45 8.65 -8.46 21.71
N ASN A 46 9.24 -8.64 22.89
CA ASN A 46 10.57 -8.10 23.21
C ASN A 46 11.65 -8.80 22.37
N PHE A 47 11.52 -10.11 22.17
CA PHE A 47 12.42 -10.89 21.32
C PHE A 47 12.34 -10.45 19.86
N LEU A 48 11.13 -10.28 19.31
CA LEU A 48 10.93 -9.71 17.98
C LEU A 48 11.51 -8.29 17.89
N GLY A 49 11.27 -7.44 18.89
CA GLY A 49 11.81 -6.09 18.98
C GLY A 49 13.34 -6.08 18.94
N MET A 50 13.98 -6.98 19.67
CA MET A 50 15.43 -7.18 19.66
C MET A 50 15.93 -7.60 18.26
N VAL A 51 15.29 -8.58 17.62
CA VAL A 51 15.68 -9.02 16.27
C VAL A 51 15.58 -7.88 15.26
N VAL A 52 14.50 -7.10 15.31
CA VAL A 52 14.31 -5.91 14.46
C VAL A 52 15.37 -4.86 14.76
N HIS A 53 15.67 -4.63 16.04
CA HIS A 53 16.72 -3.69 16.44
C HIS A 53 18.09 -4.11 15.93
N MET A 54 18.45 -5.40 16.05
CA MET A 54 19.69 -5.95 15.53
C MET A 54 19.78 -5.82 14.01
N LEU A 55 18.69 -6.05 13.28
CA LEU A 55 18.65 -5.87 11.82
C LEU A 55 19.07 -4.45 11.41
N ILE A 56 18.64 -3.45 12.17
CA ILE A 56 18.94 -2.03 11.90
C ILE A 56 20.38 -1.67 12.31
N THR A 57 20.86 -2.21 13.44
CA THR A 57 22.07 -1.72 14.11
C THR A 57 23.33 -2.53 13.83
N THR A 58 23.22 -3.80 13.47
CA THR A 58 24.38 -4.64 13.15
C THR A 58 25.20 -4.05 12.01
N GLN A 59 26.52 -4.10 12.14
CA GLN A 59 27.45 -3.70 11.08
C GLN A 59 27.74 -4.84 10.10
N SER A 60 27.46 -6.08 10.51
CA SER A 60 27.70 -7.28 9.71
C SER A 60 26.56 -7.48 8.70
N GLN A 61 26.88 -7.34 7.42
CA GLN A 61 25.93 -7.61 6.34
C GLN A 61 25.41 -9.05 6.39
N HIS A 62 26.29 -10.01 6.70
CA HIS A 62 25.91 -11.42 6.82
C HIS A 62 24.93 -11.64 7.97
N THR A 63 25.19 -11.06 9.15
CA THR A 63 24.26 -11.11 10.30
C THR A 63 22.92 -10.52 9.90
N ARG A 64 22.91 -9.37 9.22
CA ARG A 64 21.68 -8.70 8.78
C ARG A 64 20.85 -9.58 7.85
N GLU A 65 21.48 -10.22 6.86
CA GLU A 65 20.81 -11.14 5.94
C GLU A 65 20.22 -12.35 6.65
N GLN A 66 20.94 -12.92 7.63
CA GLN A 66 20.44 -14.03 8.45
C GLN A 66 19.23 -13.60 9.31
N LEU A 67 19.28 -12.43 9.94
CA LEU A 67 18.17 -11.90 10.73
C LEU A 67 16.93 -11.64 9.86
N ALA A 68 17.11 -11.08 8.66
CA ALA A 68 16.04 -10.87 7.70
C ALA A 68 15.34 -12.20 7.34
N LEU A 69 16.12 -13.26 7.10
CA LEU A 69 15.58 -14.59 6.86
C LEU A 69 14.80 -15.12 8.08
N GLN A 70 15.32 -14.92 9.29
CA GLN A 70 14.67 -15.37 10.52
C GLN A 70 13.38 -14.60 10.83
N LEU A 71 13.30 -13.30 10.49
CA LEU A 71 12.08 -12.49 10.67
C LEU A 71 10.87 -13.10 9.96
N THR A 72 11.07 -13.81 8.85
CA THR A 72 9.98 -14.50 8.14
C THR A 72 9.29 -15.58 9.00
N LYS A 73 10.01 -16.15 9.97
CA LYS A 73 9.52 -17.20 10.88
C LYS A 73 8.62 -16.67 11.98
N PHE A 74 8.66 -15.37 12.26
CA PHE A 74 7.76 -14.71 13.20
C PHE A 74 6.35 -14.51 12.64
N GLY A 75 6.07 -14.94 11.41
CA GLY A 75 4.73 -14.98 10.84
C GLY A 75 4.07 -13.60 10.79
N SER A 76 2.82 -13.51 11.25
CA SER A 76 2.04 -12.26 11.19
C SER A 76 2.62 -11.16 12.08
N ALA A 77 3.31 -11.53 13.17
CA ALA A 77 3.88 -10.55 14.10
C ALA A 77 5.01 -9.73 13.46
N ALA A 78 5.76 -10.31 12.52
CA ALA A 78 6.84 -9.62 11.82
C ALA A 78 6.36 -8.51 10.87
N VAL A 79 5.10 -8.60 10.41
CA VAL A 79 4.58 -7.74 9.35
C VAL A 79 4.58 -6.27 9.76
N SER A 80 4.08 -5.95 10.96
CA SER A 80 4.00 -4.55 11.43
C SER A 80 5.39 -3.90 11.56
N PRO A 81 6.38 -4.52 12.24
CA PRO A 81 7.75 -4.02 12.25
C PRO A 81 8.36 -3.87 10.86
N LEU A 82 8.21 -4.87 9.97
CA LEU A 82 8.77 -4.81 8.62
C LEU A 82 8.18 -3.66 7.79
N VAL A 83 6.86 -3.47 7.82
CA VAL A 83 6.21 -2.34 7.14
C VAL A 83 6.68 -1.00 7.73
N LYS A 84 6.86 -0.92 9.05
CA LYS A 84 7.41 0.27 9.71
C LYS A 84 8.83 0.58 9.25
N LEU A 85 9.69 -0.43 9.06
CA LEU A 85 11.02 -0.24 8.50
C LEU A 85 10.96 0.31 7.06
N LEU A 86 10.10 -0.25 6.21
CA LEU A 86 9.93 0.20 4.83
C LEU A 86 9.47 1.66 4.75
N CYS A 87 8.58 2.09 5.65
CA CYS A 87 8.13 3.48 5.70
C CYS A 87 9.19 4.44 6.25
N ARG A 88 9.93 4.05 7.30
CA ARG A 88 10.81 4.97 8.05
C ARG A 88 12.25 5.02 7.53
N LEU A 89 12.73 3.96 6.89
CA LEU A 89 14.14 3.80 6.49
C LEU A 89 14.32 3.78 4.97
N GLN A 90 13.52 4.55 4.24
CA GLN A 90 13.58 4.62 2.77
C GLN A 90 14.98 4.98 2.22
N THR A 91 15.80 5.69 3.00
CA THR A 91 17.16 6.10 2.61
C THR A 91 18.22 5.02 2.85
N GLN A 92 17.94 4.01 3.67
CA GLN A 92 18.86 2.91 3.94
C GLN A 92 18.55 1.74 3.00
N SER A 93 19.05 1.85 1.77
CA SER A 93 18.72 0.94 0.65
C SER A 93 18.83 -0.55 1.00
N ASN A 94 19.85 -0.93 1.78
CA ASN A 94 20.10 -2.30 2.19
C ASN A 94 19.07 -2.85 3.20
N ILE A 95 18.77 -2.10 4.26
CA ILE A 95 17.77 -2.51 5.27
C ILE A 95 16.38 -2.52 4.62
N HIS A 96 16.10 -1.53 3.77
CA HIS A 96 14.87 -1.48 3.01
C HIS A 96 14.70 -2.70 2.09
N SER A 97 15.73 -3.09 1.32
CA SER A 97 15.65 -4.27 0.44
C SER A 97 15.44 -5.56 1.24
N LEU A 98 16.15 -5.73 2.37
CA LEU A 98 16.00 -6.90 3.22
C LEU A 98 14.63 -6.96 3.90
N ALA A 99 14.09 -5.83 4.35
CA ALA A 99 12.75 -5.78 4.92
C ALA A 99 11.68 -6.15 3.88
N GLN A 100 11.80 -5.65 2.65
CA GLN A 100 10.88 -5.99 1.56
C GLN A 100 11.00 -7.47 1.17
N GLU A 101 12.21 -7.99 1.08
CA GLU A 101 12.45 -9.41 0.78
C GLU A 101 11.87 -10.31 1.87
N SER A 102 12.06 -9.94 3.14
CA SER A 102 11.49 -10.67 4.27
C SER A 102 9.97 -10.69 4.20
N LEU A 103 9.35 -9.52 3.95
CA LEU A 103 7.90 -9.40 3.82
C LEU A 103 7.34 -10.29 2.69
N ASN A 104 8.04 -10.35 1.55
CA ASN A 104 7.66 -11.17 0.40
C ASN A 104 7.82 -12.68 0.64
N LYS A 105 8.64 -13.08 1.62
CA LYS A 105 8.89 -14.48 2.01
C LYS A 105 7.98 -14.97 3.14
N ILE A 106 7.25 -14.09 3.81
CA ILE A 106 6.22 -14.49 4.77
C ILE A 106 5.10 -15.22 4.02
N GLU A 107 4.62 -16.32 4.60
CA GLU A 107 3.51 -17.07 4.02
C GLU A 107 2.25 -16.19 3.87
N LEU A 108 1.47 -16.46 2.83
CA LEU A 108 0.35 -15.61 2.41
C LEU A 108 -0.65 -15.33 3.55
N ASN A 109 -1.04 -16.36 4.31
CA ASN A 109 -2.03 -16.22 5.37
C ASN A 109 -1.52 -15.34 6.53
N PRO A 110 -0.35 -15.64 7.15
CA PRO A 110 0.27 -14.75 8.14
C PRO A 110 0.47 -13.32 7.63
N LEU A 111 0.84 -13.14 6.36
CA LEU A 111 1.02 -11.83 5.76
C LEU A 111 -0.30 -11.04 5.69
N ILE A 112 -1.38 -11.64 5.19
CA ILE A 112 -2.70 -11.00 5.13
C ILE A 112 -3.21 -10.66 6.54
N ILE A 113 -3.05 -11.58 7.49
CA ILE A 113 -3.45 -11.36 8.89
C ILE A 113 -2.69 -10.19 9.48
N GLY A 114 -1.36 -10.16 9.35
CA GLY A 114 -0.53 -9.08 9.89
C GLY A 114 -0.82 -7.72 9.25
N LEU A 115 -1.09 -7.69 7.94
CA LEU A 115 -1.49 -6.46 7.24
C LEU A 115 -2.89 -5.99 7.68
N SER A 116 -3.83 -6.90 7.93
CA SER A 116 -5.14 -6.55 8.48
C SER A 116 -5.04 -5.98 9.89
N GLN A 117 -4.27 -6.63 10.76
CA GLN A 117 -4.02 -6.15 12.13
C GLN A 117 -3.41 -4.75 12.10
N LEU A 118 -2.42 -4.53 11.24
CA LEU A 118 -1.81 -3.21 11.05
C LEU A 118 -2.86 -2.16 10.62
N LEU A 119 -3.85 -2.51 9.79
CA LEU A 119 -4.90 -1.58 9.38
C LEU A 119 -5.95 -1.32 10.45
N ASP A 120 -6.20 -2.30 11.32
CA ASP A 120 -7.16 -2.18 12.41
C ASP A 120 -6.58 -1.36 13.57
N ASP A 121 -5.29 -1.56 13.88
CA ASP A 121 -4.63 -1.00 15.08
C ASP A 121 -3.89 0.33 14.82
N GLU A 122 -3.43 0.59 13.60
CA GLU A 122 -2.56 1.74 13.32
C GLU A 122 -3.34 3.04 13.08
N ILE A 123 -2.87 4.13 13.69
CA ILE A 123 -3.46 5.46 13.55
C ILE A 123 -2.76 6.25 12.43
N ASP A 124 -1.49 5.93 12.17
CA ASP A 124 -0.68 6.59 11.13
C ASP A 124 -1.20 6.28 9.72
N ASN A 125 -1.69 7.32 9.03
CA ASN A 125 -2.21 7.22 7.66
C ASN A 125 -1.15 6.73 6.66
N THR A 126 0.13 6.98 6.90
CA THR A 126 1.23 6.56 6.02
C THR A 126 1.40 5.04 6.08
N LEU A 127 1.46 4.50 7.30
CA LEU A 127 1.54 3.05 7.52
C LEU A 127 0.30 2.33 7.01
N ARG A 128 -0.89 2.91 7.23
CA ARG A 128 -2.13 2.38 6.68
C ARG A 128 -2.14 2.37 5.15
N SER A 129 -1.69 3.45 4.52
CA SER A 129 -1.62 3.53 3.06
C SER A 129 -0.65 2.50 2.50
N MET A 130 0.52 2.33 3.13
CA MET A 130 1.48 1.29 2.76
C MET A 130 0.88 -0.12 2.91
N ALA A 131 0.21 -0.41 4.03
CA ALA A 131 -0.43 -1.71 4.26
C ALA A 131 -1.54 -2.01 3.24
N ILE A 132 -2.36 -1.02 2.88
CA ILE A 132 -3.35 -1.13 1.80
C ILE A 132 -2.67 -1.42 0.46
N GLN A 133 -1.60 -0.69 0.12
CA GLN A 133 -0.86 -0.92 -1.12
C GLN A 133 -0.26 -2.32 -1.19
N GLN A 134 0.28 -2.84 -0.09
CA GLN A 134 0.77 -4.22 -0.04
C GLN A 134 -0.36 -5.23 -0.23
N LEU A 135 -1.54 -5.02 0.39
CA LEU A 135 -2.69 -5.90 0.18
C LEU A 135 -3.21 -5.86 -1.26
N ILE A 136 -3.27 -4.68 -1.88
CA ILE A 136 -3.65 -4.53 -3.30
C ILE A 136 -2.64 -5.25 -4.19
N ARG A 137 -1.35 -5.03 -3.97
CA ARG A 137 -0.27 -5.73 -4.69
C ARG A 137 -0.41 -7.24 -4.58
N LEU A 138 -0.71 -7.76 -3.39
CA LEU A 138 -0.95 -9.20 -3.20
C LEU A 138 -2.17 -9.70 -3.99
N ILE A 139 -3.22 -8.90 -4.13
CA ILE A 139 -4.40 -9.25 -4.93
C ILE A 139 -4.08 -9.24 -6.43
N GLU A 140 -3.22 -8.33 -6.89
CA GLU A 140 -2.85 -8.18 -8.29
C GLU A 140 -1.79 -9.19 -8.75
N GLU A 141 -0.78 -9.45 -7.91
CA GLU A 141 0.36 -10.31 -8.24
C GLU A 141 0.11 -11.80 -8.00
N ARG A 142 -0.90 -12.15 -7.20
CA ARG A 142 -1.21 -13.53 -6.84
C ARG A 142 -2.50 -14.00 -7.50
N ASP A 143 -2.67 -15.31 -7.50
CA ASP A 143 -3.84 -15.98 -8.05
C ASP A 143 -5.15 -15.55 -7.34
N GLN A 144 -6.29 -15.75 -8.02
CA GLN A 144 -7.64 -15.45 -7.52
C GLN A 144 -7.95 -16.11 -6.16
N SER A 145 -7.16 -17.10 -5.76
CA SER A 145 -7.18 -17.72 -4.43
C SER A 145 -7.05 -16.69 -3.28
N VAL A 146 -6.31 -15.59 -3.46
CA VAL A 146 -6.21 -14.52 -2.45
C VAL A 146 -7.58 -13.90 -2.18
N LEU A 147 -8.37 -13.63 -3.22
CA LEU A 147 -9.71 -13.04 -3.09
C LEU A 147 -10.71 -13.97 -2.38
N LEU A 148 -10.50 -15.29 -2.45
CA LEU A 148 -11.34 -16.27 -1.74
C LEU A 148 -11.03 -16.34 -0.24
N VAL A 149 -9.78 -16.08 0.13
CA VAL A 149 -9.28 -16.17 1.50
C VAL A 149 -9.40 -14.83 2.24
N LEU A 150 -9.24 -13.70 1.52
CA LEU A 150 -9.22 -12.37 2.13
C LEU A 150 -10.42 -12.08 3.02
N PRO A 151 -11.69 -12.29 2.59
CA PRO A 151 -12.86 -11.99 3.41
C PRO A 151 -12.96 -12.83 4.69
N LYS A 152 -12.22 -13.93 4.77
CA LYS A 152 -12.15 -14.80 5.96
C LYS A 152 -11.07 -14.37 6.94
N LEU A 153 -10.01 -13.70 6.46
CA LEU A 153 -8.84 -13.34 7.26
C LEU A 153 -8.81 -11.86 7.67
N VAL A 154 -9.48 -10.98 6.93
CA VAL A 154 -9.51 -9.55 7.25
C VAL A 154 -10.79 -9.15 7.98
N SER A 155 -10.71 -8.10 8.80
CA SER A 155 -11.89 -7.52 9.43
C SER A 155 -12.87 -6.98 8.38
N GLN A 156 -14.17 -6.91 8.71
CA GLN A 156 -15.18 -6.34 7.80
C GLN A 156 -14.84 -4.90 7.40
N LYS A 157 -14.29 -4.11 8.35
CA LYS A 157 -13.83 -2.75 8.13
C LYS A 157 -12.69 -2.71 7.11
N THR A 158 -11.65 -3.53 7.30
CA THR A 158 -10.53 -3.64 6.36
C THR A 158 -11.00 -4.09 4.98
N TRP A 159 -11.91 -5.05 4.91
CA TRP A 159 -12.49 -5.48 3.64
C TRP A 159 -13.25 -4.38 2.89
N GLN A 160 -14.02 -3.55 3.61
CA GLN A 160 -14.71 -2.41 3.02
C GLN A 160 -13.73 -1.37 2.48
N ILE A 161 -12.66 -1.06 3.22
CA ILE A 161 -11.61 -0.15 2.78
C ILE A 161 -10.97 -0.66 1.48
N LEU A 162 -10.60 -1.94 1.44
CA LEU A 162 -9.99 -2.55 0.26
C LEU A 162 -10.94 -2.54 -0.94
N LYS A 163 -12.22 -2.87 -0.74
CA LYS A 163 -13.22 -2.79 -1.80
C LYS A 163 -13.32 -1.39 -2.40
N LEU A 164 -13.38 -0.36 -1.55
CA LEU A 164 -13.46 1.03 -2.02
C LEU A 164 -12.21 1.42 -2.81
N GLN A 165 -11.01 1.01 -2.36
CA GLN A 165 -9.75 1.27 -3.05
C GLN A 165 -9.62 0.51 -4.38
N LEU A 166 -10.06 -0.75 -4.43
CA LEU A 166 -10.08 -1.52 -5.68
C LEU A 166 -11.09 -0.96 -6.68
N LEU A 167 -12.28 -0.55 -6.23
CA LEU A 167 -13.29 0.08 -7.08
C LEU A 167 -12.80 1.42 -7.64
N ALA A 168 -12.05 2.20 -6.86
CA ALA A 168 -11.47 3.46 -7.31
C ALA A 168 -10.44 3.28 -8.43
N GLN A 169 -9.84 2.08 -8.56
CA GLN A 169 -8.88 1.76 -9.62
C GLN A 169 -9.54 1.25 -10.90
N ILE A 170 -10.85 0.95 -10.89
CA ILE A 170 -11.57 0.59 -12.11
C ILE A 170 -11.74 1.88 -12.94
N PRO A 171 -11.13 1.98 -14.13
CA PRO A 171 -11.34 3.14 -14.98
C PRO A 171 -12.83 3.26 -15.28
N TYR A 172 -13.40 4.44 -15.02
CA TYR A 172 -14.77 4.73 -15.45
C TYR A 172 -14.83 4.48 -16.96
N PRO A 173 -15.74 3.62 -17.45
CA PRO A 173 -15.99 3.55 -18.87
C PRO A 173 -16.33 4.97 -19.33
N SER A 174 -15.57 5.48 -20.30
CA SER A 174 -15.89 6.72 -20.98
C SER A 174 -17.20 6.53 -21.71
N PHE A 175 -18.32 6.75 -21.00
CA PHE A 175 -19.63 6.79 -21.60
C PHE A 175 -19.68 8.00 -22.55
N ASN A 176 -19.54 7.72 -23.84
CA ASN A 176 -19.88 8.59 -24.97
C ASN A 176 -19.22 9.97 -25.06
N THR A 177 -18.13 10.04 -25.82
CA THR A 177 -17.85 11.20 -26.70
C THR A 177 -18.75 11.23 -27.95
N GLY A 178 -19.67 10.28 -28.11
CA GLY A 178 -20.53 10.13 -29.30
C GLY A 178 -21.85 10.92 -29.31
N TYR A 179 -22.11 11.81 -28.33
CA TYR A 179 -23.37 12.58 -28.26
C TYR A 179 -23.27 14.07 -28.58
N CYS A 180 -22.10 14.58 -29.02
CA CYS A 180 -21.96 16.01 -29.35
C CYS A 180 -22.22 16.36 -30.83
N ASP A 181 -22.31 15.40 -31.76
CA ASP A 181 -22.50 15.68 -33.19
C ASP A 181 -23.87 15.25 -33.73
N ARG A 182 -24.95 15.69 -33.08
CA ARG A 182 -26.24 15.83 -33.78
C ARG A 182 -26.56 17.30 -33.91
N ASN A 183 -26.12 17.84 -35.04
CA ASN A 183 -26.59 19.06 -35.69
C ASN A 183 -28.08 19.32 -35.40
N LEU A 184 -28.34 20.23 -34.46
CA LEU A 184 -29.58 20.97 -34.40
C LEU A 184 -29.37 22.26 -35.22
N SER A 185 -29.27 22.11 -36.55
CA SER A 185 -29.59 23.22 -37.44
C SER A 185 -31.12 23.29 -37.55
N PRO A 186 -31.76 24.38 -37.12
CA PRO A 186 -33.14 24.63 -37.51
C PRO A 186 -33.14 24.96 -39.01
N GLN A 187 -33.94 24.26 -39.81
CA GLN A 187 -34.31 24.78 -41.12
C GLN A 187 -35.21 26.00 -40.92
N PRO A 188 -34.87 27.17 -41.49
CA PRO A 188 -35.81 28.28 -41.57
C PRO A 188 -36.67 28.10 -42.83
N ASP A 189 -37.98 27.97 -42.63
CA ASP A 189 -38.97 28.04 -43.68
C ASP A 189 -39.00 29.46 -44.30
N ASN A 190 -39.10 29.47 -45.63
CA ASN A 190 -39.27 30.63 -46.48
C ASN A 190 -40.44 31.52 -46.04
N ILE A 191 -40.18 32.79 -45.71
CA ILE A 191 -41.12 33.88 -45.98
C ILE A 191 -40.36 35.08 -46.60
N LEU A 192 -40.79 35.38 -47.81
CA LEU A 192 -40.45 36.51 -48.67
C LEU A 192 -40.92 37.83 -48.02
N HIS A 193 -40.07 38.86 -47.92
CA HIS A 193 -40.40 40.24 -48.33
C HIS A 193 -39.27 41.26 -48.04
N GLN A 194 -38.76 41.83 -49.14
CA GLN A 194 -38.38 43.24 -49.38
C GLN A 194 -37.38 43.96 -48.44
N GLU A 195 -36.18 44.18 -49.01
CA GLU A 195 -35.36 45.40 -48.93
C GLU A 195 -36.20 46.70 -48.95
N PRO A 196 -35.75 47.84 -48.35
CA PRO A 196 -34.52 48.49 -48.84
C PRO A 196 -33.65 49.31 -47.85
N GLN A 197 -32.38 49.39 -48.26
CA GLN A 197 -31.48 50.56 -48.26
C GLN A 197 -30.52 50.85 -47.08
N PRO A 198 -29.34 51.41 -47.41
CA PRO A 198 -28.13 51.41 -46.59
C PRO A 198 -27.89 52.74 -45.87
N HIS A 199 -27.13 52.71 -44.78
CA HIS A 199 -26.42 53.88 -44.29
C HIS A 199 -25.08 53.45 -43.68
N ASP A 200 -24.04 53.67 -44.47
CA ASP A 200 -22.77 54.31 -44.15
C ASP A 200 -22.39 54.50 -42.66
N SER A 201 -21.14 54.07 -42.40
CA SER A 201 -20.07 54.87 -41.77
C SER A 201 -19.50 54.41 -40.44
N GLU A 202 -18.16 54.40 -40.48
CA GLU A 202 -17.21 54.75 -39.42
C GLU A 202 -16.65 53.65 -38.50
N THR A 203 -15.60 53.04 -39.04
CA THR A 203 -14.28 52.89 -38.42
C THR A 203 -13.96 53.82 -37.25
N HIS A 204 -13.58 53.26 -36.10
CA HIS A 204 -12.51 53.85 -35.28
C HIS A 204 -11.68 52.82 -34.53
N ASN A 205 -10.37 52.96 -34.71
CA ASN A 205 -9.28 52.29 -34.01
C ASN A 205 -9.19 52.77 -32.55
N GLN A 206 -8.72 51.88 -31.67
CA GLN A 206 -7.92 52.21 -30.47
C GLN A 206 -7.16 50.94 -30.08
N GLU A 207 -5.90 50.78 -30.51
CA GLU A 207 -4.68 51.21 -29.81
C GLU A 207 -4.52 50.69 -28.38
N SER A 208 -3.57 49.76 -28.25
CA SER A 208 -2.43 49.76 -27.32
C SER A 208 -2.69 49.84 -25.81
N LEU A 209 -2.20 48.83 -25.06
CA LEU A 209 -1.20 49.04 -23.99
C LEU A 209 -0.86 47.74 -23.23
N ASN A 210 0.43 47.66 -22.90
CA ASN A 210 1.07 46.95 -21.78
C ASN A 210 1.72 45.59 -22.04
N ASP A 211 2.88 45.70 -22.67
CA ASP A 211 4.15 45.20 -22.14
C ASP A 211 4.34 45.45 -20.62
N LEU A 212 5.31 44.69 -20.08
CA LEU A 212 6.11 44.97 -18.87
C LEU A 212 5.68 44.27 -17.57
N CYS A 213 6.28 43.10 -17.31
CA CYS A 213 6.98 42.80 -16.05
C CYS A 213 7.66 41.43 -16.10
N ARG A 214 8.95 41.40 -16.46
CA ARG A 214 9.87 40.30 -16.11
C ARG A 214 11.28 40.86 -15.89
N THR A 215 11.60 41.10 -14.62
CA THR A 215 12.96 41.22 -14.11
C THR A 215 12.97 40.77 -12.66
N GLN A 216 13.43 39.54 -12.43
CA GLN A 216 14.57 39.17 -11.56
C GLN A 216 14.62 37.66 -11.40
#